data_AF-A0AA97B3D5-F1
#
_entry.id   AF-A0AA97B3D5-F1
#
_cell.length_a   1.000
_cell.length_b   1.000
_cell.length_c   1.000
_cell.angle_alpha   90.00
_cell.angle_beta   90.00
_cell.angle_gamma   90.00
#
_symmetry.space_group_name_H-M   'P 1'
#
loop_
_entity.id
_entity.type
_entity.pdbx_description
1 polymer ?
#
loop_
_entity_poly.entity_id
_entity_poly.type
_entity_poly.pdbx_seq_one_letter_code
_entity_poly.pdbx_strand_id
1 'polypeptide(L)' 'MNGPAFFQTHMGQRFYEGTMPALVRELKRLNDNLERLVAVAEQHGGPKQSSSTEPVPPPTTEEAEEP' A
#
# COMPACT_ATOMS: atom_id res chain seq x y z
N MET A 1 -37.33 28.96 0.92
CA MET A 1 -36.63 28.88 -0.38
C MET A 1 -35.23 28.33 -0.12
N ASN A 2 -34.80 27.30 -0.84
CA ASN A 2 -33.41 26.84 -0.78
C ASN A 2 -32.54 27.78 -1.62
N GLY A 3 -31.43 28.24 -1.04
CA GLY A 3 -30.47 29.10 -1.74
C GLY A 3 -29.72 28.38 -2.87
N PRO A 4 -28.83 29.08 -3.58
CA PRO A 4 -28.02 28.49 -4.64
C PRO A 4 -27.14 27.37 -4.11
N ALA A 5 -26.95 26.31 -4.91
CA ALA A 5 -26.04 25.23 -4.56
C ALA A 5 -24.58 25.72 -4.57
N PHE A 6 -23.71 25.09 -3.78
CA PHE A 6 -22.32 25.53 -3.61
C PHE A 6 -21.57 25.75 -4.94
N PHE A 7 -21.68 24.82 -5.90
CA PHE A 7 -21.03 24.92 -7.22
C PHE A 7 -21.52 26.09 -8.08
N GLN A 8 -22.70 26.64 -7.78
CA GLN A 8 -23.26 27.81 -8.46
C GLN A 8 -22.75 29.13 -7.87
N THR A 9 -22.15 29.09 -6.69
CA THR A 9 -21.55 30.27 -6.06
C THR A 9 -20.20 30.59 -6.70
N HIS A 10 -19.81 31.87 -6.69
CA HIS A 10 -18.48 32.28 -7.14
C HIS A 10 -17.34 31.57 -6.38
N MET A 11 -17.55 31.27 -5.09
CA MET A 11 -16.59 30.47 -4.32
C MET A 11 -16.50 29.03 -4.82
N GLY A 12 -17.64 28.39 -5.09
CA GLY A 12 -17.69 27.03 -5.61
C GLY A 12 -17.06 26.90 -6.99
N GLN A 13 -17.30 27.85 -7.89
CA GLN A 13 -16.65 27.91 -9.20
C GLN A 13 -15.12 27.93 -9.07
N ARG A 14 -14.57 28.86 -8.27
CA ARG A 14 -13.12 28.93 -8.03
C ARG A 14 -12.56 27.66 -7.39
N PHE A 15 -13.31 27.03 -6.50
CA PHE A 15 -12.92 25.77 -5.88
C PHE A 15 -12.79 24.64 -6.91
N TYR A 16 -13.78 24.47 -7.80
CA TYR A 16 -13.74 23.41 -8.82
C TYR A 16 -12.79 23.70 -9.97
N GLU A 17 -12.60 24.96 -10.34
CA GLU A 17 -11.72 25.35 -11.45
C GLU A 17 -10.25 25.46 -11.05
N GLY A 18 -9.98 25.84 -9.79
CA GLY A 18 -8.62 26.05 -9.29
C GLY A 18 -8.18 25.00 -8.29
N THR A 19 -8.89 24.92 -7.16
CA THR A 19 -8.46 24.10 -6.01
C THR A 19 -8.50 22.61 -6.31
N MET A 20 -9.58 22.11 -6.91
CA MET A 20 -9.72 20.68 -7.21
C MET A 20 -8.64 20.15 -8.16
N PRO A 21 -8.35 20.81 -9.31
CA PRO A 21 -7.24 20.39 -10.17
C PRO A 21 -5.88 20.44 -9.48
N ALA A 22 -5.63 21.44 -8.62
CA ALA A 22 -4.39 21.52 -7.86
C ALA A 22 -4.25 20.34 -6.88
N LEU A 23 -5.32 20.00 -6.15
CA LEU A 23 -5.33 18.83 -5.27
C LEU A 23 -5.06 17.52 -6.03
N VAL A 24 -5.68 17.32 -7.20
CA VAL A 24 -5.44 16.12 -8.02
C VAL A 24 -3.98 16.03 -8.48
N ARG A 25 -3.34 17.16 -8.83
CA ARG A 25 -1.90 17.18 -9.19
C ARG A 25 -1.02 16.79 -8.02
N GLU A 26 -1.28 17.32 -6.82
CA GLU A 26 -0.48 16.99 -5.64
C GLU A 26 -0.71 15.54 -5.18
N LEU A 27 -1.93 15.02 -5.28
CA LEU A 27 -2.22 13.60 -5.03
C LEU A 27 -1.46 12.69 -5.99
N LYS A 28 -1.42 13.04 -7.28
CA LYS A 28 -0.62 12.29 -8.26
C LYS A 28 0.86 12.32 -7.91
N ARG A 29 1.40 13.50 -7.62
CA ARG A 29 2.82 13.66 -7.22
C ARG A 29 3.15 12.84 -5.98
N LEU A 30 2.25 12.78 -5.00
CA LEU A 30 2.41 11.95 -3.82
C LEU A 30 2.49 10.47 -4.21
N ASN A 31 1.58 9.99 -5.05
CA ASN A 31 1.60 8.61 -5.53
C ASN A 31 2.91 8.29 -6.27
N ASP A 32 3.36 9.16 -7.18
CA ASP A 32 4.63 8.99 -7.90
C ASP A 32 5.85 8.93 -6.94
N ASN A 33 5.79 9.65 -5.80
CA ASN A 33 6.84 9.59 -4.78
C ASN A 33 6.81 8.26 -4.00
N LEU A 34 5.61 7.76 -3.68
CA LEU A 34 5.45 6.47 -3.01
C LEU A 34 5.93 5.33 -3.89
N GLU A 35 5.57 5.33 -5.18
CA GLU A 35 6.04 4.34 -6.15
C GLU A 35 7.58 4.32 -6.24
N ARG A 36 8.21 5.50 -6.29
CA ARG A 36 9.68 5.59 -6.26
C ARG A 36 10.28 5.06 -4.96
N LEU A 37 9.66 5.36 -3.82
CA LEU A 37 10.13 4.86 -2.52
C LEU A 37 10.04 3.33 -2.45
N VAL A 38 8.96 2.75 -2.94
CA VAL A 38 8.78 1.29 -3.02
C VAL A 38 9.84 0.66 -3.92
N ALA A 39 10.07 1.22 -5.11
CA ALA A 39 11.10 0.72 -6.02
C ALA A 39 12.51 0.73 -5.37
N VAL A 40 12.84 1.79 -4.61
CA VAL A 40 14.09 1.85 -3.84
C VAL A 40 14.11 0.79 -2.74
N ALA A 41 13.01 0.61 -2.00
CA ALA A 41 12.93 -0.39 -0.95
C ALA A 41 13.09 -1.82 -1.49
N GLU A 42 12.50 -2.14 -2.64
CA GLU A 42 12.65 -3.44 -3.31
C GLU A 42 14.09 -3.71 -3.76
N GLN A 43 14.80 -2.67 -4.24
CA GLN A 43 16.21 -2.80 -4.62
C GLN A 43 17.14 -3.06 -3.43
N HIS A 44 16.82 -2.51 -2.25
CA HIS A 44 17.64 -2.65 -1.04
C HIS A 44 17.22 -3.82 -0.15
N GLY A 45 15.97 -4.28 -0.27
CA GLY A 45 15.42 -5.44 0.42
C GLY A 45 15.76 -6.74 -0.30
N GLY A 46 17.06 -7.00 -0.49
CA GLY A 46 17.62 -8.18 -1.16
C GLY A 46 16.91 -9.50 -0.81
N PRO A 47 17.03 -10.55 -1.66
CA PRO A 47 16.15 -11.70 -1.69
C PRO A 47 15.86 -12.15 -0.27
N LYS A 48 14.57 -12.12 0.11
CA LYS A 48 14.07 -12.68 1.37
C LYS A 48 14.88 -13.94 1.60
N GLN A 49 15.72 -13.95 2.63
CA GLN A 49 16.14 -15.20 3.22
C GLN A 49 14.82 -15.90 3.51
N SER A 50 14.51 -16.87 2.65
CA SER A 50 13.63 -17.96 2.96
C SER A 50 14.32 -18.58 4.16
N SER A 51 13.99 -18.06 5.34
CA SER A 51 14.31 -18.68 6.61
C SER A 51 13.63 -20.03 6.49
N SER A 52 14.47 -20.98 6.09
CA SER A 52 14.17 -22.39 5.98
C SER A 52 13.52 -22.77 7.29
N THR A 53 12.19 -22.91 7.29
CA THR A 53 11.55 -23.81 8.24
C THR A 53 12.13 -25.18 7.93
N GLU A 54 13.10 -25.53 8.76
CA GLU A 54 13.72 -26.83 8.90
C GLU A 54 12.69 -27.93 8.65
N PRO A 55 12.95 -28.90 7.75
CA PRO A 55 12.10 -30.07 7.63
C PRO A 55 12.24 -30.82 8.94
N VAL A 56 11.18 -30.81 9.76
CA VAL A 56 11.08 -31.66 10.96
C VAL A 56 11.37 -33.10 10.51
N PRO A 57 12.39 -33.78 11.04
CA PRO A 57 12.67 -35.16 10.68
C PRO A 57 11.46 -36.04 11.05
N PRO A 58 11.14 -37.08 10.24
CA PRO A 58 10.08 -38.01 10.60
C PRO A 58 10.43 -38.70 11.92
N PRO A 59 9.45 -39.01 12.79
CA PRO A 59 9.72 -39.79 13.99
C PRO A 59 10.18 -41.19 13.57
N THR A 60 11.47 -41.47 13.79
CA THR A 60 12.01 -42.83 13.70
C THR A 60 11.27 -43.70 14.70
N THR A 61 10.67 -44.77 14.17
CA THR A 61 10.10 -45.89 14.90
C THR A 61 11.22 -46.70 15.59
N GLU A 62 11.23 -46.73 16.92
CA GLU A 62 11.94 -47.65 17.82
C GLU A 62 11.49 -47.22 19.23
N GLU A 63 10.97 -48.00 20.18
CA GLU A 63 10.72 -49.41 20.38
C GLU A 63 9.50 -49.50 21.32
N ALA A 64 8.61 -50.46 21.09
CA ALA A 64 7.82 -51.09 22.16
C ALA A 64 7.33 -52.43 21.61
N GLU A 65 8.29 -53.33 21.43
CA GLU A 65 8.02 -54.77 21.41
C GLU A 65 7.65 -55.18 22.85
N GLU A 66 6.57 -55.96 22.92
CA GLU A 66 5.96 -56.61 24.09
C GLU A 66 6.99 -57.40 24.94
N PRO A 67 6.73 -57.58 26.24
CA PRO A 67 6.04 -58.81 26.64
C PRO A 67 4.95 -58.65 27.73
#